data_AF-M3TAM7-F1
#
_entry.id   AF-M3TAM7-F1
#
_cell.length_a   1.000
_cell.length_b   1.000
_cell.length_c   1.000
_cell.angle_alpha   90.00
_cell.angle_beta   90.00
_cell.angle_gamma   90.00
#
_symmetry.space_group_name_H-M   'P 1'
#
loop_
_entity.id
_entity.type
_entity.pdbx_description
1 polymer ?
#
loop_
_entity_poly.entity_id
_entity_poly.type
_entity_poly.pdbx_seq_one_letter_code
_entity_poly.pdbx_strand_id
1 'polypeptide(L)'
;MVDALAGLNRQPERLFETTHVVQRAQVPTPADLLASIPNGYFEGDWSPFASHTVARRMHDQHGYALIGVGASTLAFHRTAAASPDPTALIADVQHLYGAADSPAWDEVRDAVTDSPILVLGYAEDFVELAD
;
A
#
# COMPACT_ATOMS: atom_id res chain seq x y z
N MET A 1 -10.38 8.81 5.51
CA MET A 1 -9.64 7.95 4.57
C MET A 1 -8.18 8.34 4.45
N VAL A 2 -7.84 9.59 4.05
CA VAL A 2 -6.43 10.02 4.00
C VAL A 2 -5.78 10.08 5.38
N ASP A 3 -6.50 10.48 6.42
CA ASP A 3 -5.98 10.46 7.81
C ASP A 3 -5.63 9.03 8.26
N ALA A 4 -6.48 8.06 7.90
CA ALA A 4 -6.24 6.65 8.18
C ALA A 4 -5.01 6.13 7.41
N LEU A 5 -4.87 6.53 6.14
CA LEU A 5 -3.68 6.22 5.33
C LEU A 5 -2.41 6.79 5.96
N ALA A 6 -2.46 8.03 6.47
CA ALA A 6 -1.36 8.65 7.20
C ALA A 6 -1.03 7.85 8.47
N GLY A 7 -2.05 7.47 9.26
CA GLY A 7 -1.89 6.64 10.45
C GLY A 7 -1.19 5.30 10.17
N LEU A 8 -1.65 4.57 9.16
CA LEU A 8 -1.07 3.29 8.75
C LEU A 8 0.38 3.41 8.28
N ASN A 9 0.72 4.46 7.53
CA ASN A 9 2.10 4.64 7.05
C ASN A 9 3.03 5.16 8.14
N ARG A 10 2.50 5.90 9.13
CA ARG A 10 3.28 6.35 10.30
C ARG A 10 3.62 5.19 11.24
N GLN A 11 2.72 4.20 11.34
CA GLN A 11 2.86 3.04 12.23
C GLN A 11 2.45 1.74 11.53
N PRO A 12 3.19 1.29 10.49
CA PRO A 12 2.84 0.11 9.71
C PRO A 12 2.86 -1.18 10.54
N GLU A 13 3.55 -1.18 11.68
CA GLU A 13 3.56 -2.28 12.65
C GLU A 13 2.20 -2.56 13.28
N ARG A 14 1.24 -1.64 13.21
CA ARG A 14 -0.15 -1.88 13.65
C ARG A 14 -0.84 -3.01 12.87
N LEU A 15 -0.37 -3.30 11.66
CA LEU A 15 -0.87 -4.43 10.88
C LEU A 15 -0.46 -5.79 11.46
N PHE A 16 0.49 -5.81 12.41
CA PHE A 16 0.97 -7.02 13.03
C PHE A 16 0.17 -7.38 14.29
N GLU A 17 -0.49 -8.54 14.26
CA GLU A 17 -0.99 -9.22 15.45
C GLU A 17 0.14 -9.86 16.28
N THR A 18 -0.20 -10.40 17.47
CA THR A 18 0.78 -11.10 18.33
C THR A 18 1.31 -12.41 17.73
N THR A 19 0.59 -13.00 16.77
CA THR A 19 0.97 -14.26 16.10
C THR A 19 0.85 -14.10 14.60
N HIS A 20 1.85 -14.56 13.86
CA HIS A 20 1.85 -14.51 12.39
C HIS A 20 2.05 -15.88 11.78
N VAL A 21 1.30 -16.14 10.72
CA VAL A 21 1.55 -17.25 9.80
C VAL A 21 1.97 -16.65 8.47
N VAL A 22 3.15 -17.04 7.98
CA VAL A 22 3.69 -16.54 6.71
C VAL A 22 3.53 -17.62 5.65
N GLN A 23 2.69 -17.36 4.66
CA GLN A 23 2.64 -18.15 3.44
C GLN A 23 3.51 -17.49 2.38
N ARG A 24 4.48 -18.26 1.84
CA ARG A 24 5.37 -17.80 0.77
C ARG A 24 4.96 -18.42 -0.56
N ALA A 25 4.68 -17.58 -1.56
CA ALA A 25 4.52 -18.01 -2.94
C ALA A 25 5.83 -17.79 -3.72
N GLN A 26 6.21 -18.75 -4.57
CA GLN A 26 7.27 -18.55 -5.57
C GLN A 26 6.64 -17.99 -6.83
N VAL A 27 6.89 -16.71 -7.09
CA VAL A 27 6.30 -15.99 -8.23
C VAL A 27 7.39 -15.27 -9.04
N PRO A 28 7.23 -15.11 -10.36
CA PRO A 28 8.24 -14.47 -11.20
C PRO A 28 8.48 -13.00 -10.84
N THR A 29 7.42 -12.25 -10.54
CA THR A 29 7.49 -10.85 -10.12
C THR A 29 6.71 -10.60 -8.83
N PRO A 30 7.06 -9.57 -8.02
CA PRO A 30 6.32 -9.26 -6.80
C PRO A 30 4.81 -9.03 -7.03
N ALA A 31 4.41 -8.44 -8.16
CA ALA A 31 3.01 -8.18 -8.48
C ALA A 31 2.21 -9.46 -8.79
N ASP A 32 2.89 -10.55 -9.18
CA ASP A 32 2.25 -11.86 -9.42
C ASP A 32 1.80 -12.54 -8.11
N LEU A 33 2.22 -12.01 -6.95
CA LEU A 33 1.70 -12.44 -5.64
C LEU A 33 0.17 -12.34 -5.58
N LEU A 34 -0.41 -11.31 -6.20
CA LEU A 34 -1.86 -11.09 -6.24
C LEU A 34 -2.62 -12.22 -6.96
N ALA A 35 -1.98 -12.92 -7.90
CA ALA A 35 -2.58 -14.08 -8.55
C ALA A 35 -2.57 -15.34 -7.65
N SER A 36 -1.66 -15.39 -6.67
CA SER A 36 -1.53 -16.51 -5.72
C SER A 36 -2.37 -16.31 -4.45
N ILE A 37 -2.73 -15.06 -4.15
CA ILE A 37 -3.49 -14.66 -2.96
C ILE A 37 -4.60 -13.68 -3.41
N PRO A 38 -5.64 -14.16 -4.10
CA PRO A 38 -6.68 -13.28 -4.61
C PRO A 38 -7.46 -12.68 -3.45
N ASN A 39 -7.51 -11.35 -3.39
CA ASN A 39 -8.36 -10.58 -2.50
C ASN A 39 -8.97 -9.39 -3.27
N GLY A 40 -9.92 -8.66 -2.67
CA GLY A 40 -10.63 -7.58 -3.36
C GLY A 40 -11.79 -8.04 -4.25
N TYR A 41 -12.49 -9.10 -3.82
CA TYR A 41 -13.66 -9.65 -4.51
C TYR A 41 -14.98 -9.22 -3.87
N PHE A 42 -14.95 -8.43 -2.80
CA PHE A 42 -16.16 -7.82 -2.22
C PHE A 42 -16.52 -6.53 -2.96
N GLU A 43 -17.80 -6.16 -2.86
CA GLU A 43 -18.31 -4.94 -3.46
C GLU A 43 -17.73 -3.72 -2.73
N GLY A 44 -17.15 -2.78 -3.49
CA GLY A 44 -16.46 -1.60 -2.94
C GLY A 44 -14.93 -1.72 -2.91
N ASP A 45 -14.39 -2.94 -2.94
CA ASP A 45 -12.94 -3.17 -2.99
C ASP A 45 -12.36 -2.82 -4.37
N TRP A 46 -11.06 -2.51 -4.39
CA TRP A 46 -10.31 -2.58 -5.63
C TRP A 46 -10.31 -4.02 -6.15
N SER A 47 -10.76 -4.20 -7.39
CA SER A 47 -10.66 -5.50 -8.05
C SER A 47 -9.21 -6.02 -8.10
N PRO A 48 -8.99 -7.35 -8.23
CA PRO A 48 -7.63 -7.89 -8.38
C PRO A 48 -6.81 -7.22 -9.50
N PHE A 49 -7.46 -6.83 -10.60
CA PHE A 49 -6.82 -6.10 -11.70
C PHE A 49 -6.42 -4.68 -11.32
N ALA A 50 -7.24 -3.98 -10.52
CA ALA A 50 -6.91 -2.65 -10.02
C ALA A 50 -5.71 -2.74 -9.04
N SER A 51 -5.75 -3.67 -8.09
CA SER A 51 -4.62 -3.93 -7.18
C SER A 51 -3.34 -4.30 -7.93
N HIS A 52 -3.43 -5.10 -9.00
CA HIS A 52 -2.27 -5.43 -9.83
C HIS A 52 -1.73 -4.21 -10.59
N THR A 53 -2.61 -3.38 -11.15
CA THR A 53 -2.25 -2.12 -11.80
C THR A 53 -1.52 -1.18 -10.83
N VAL A 54 -2.03 -1.02 -9.61
CA VAL A 54 -1.41 -0.21 -8.56
C VAL A 54 -0.05 -0.79 -8.18
N ALA A 55 0.04 -2.11 -7.93
CA ALA A 55 1.30 -2.74 -7.54
C ALA A 55 2.39 -2.57 -8.60
N ARG A 56 2.03 -2.70 -9.88
CA ARG A 56 2.94 -2.42 -10.99
C ARG A 56 3.36 -0.96 -11.06
N ARG A 57 2.44 -0.02 -10.89
CA ARG A 57 2.77 1.41 -10.89
C ARG A 57 3.72 1.78 -9.76
N MET A 58 3.47 1.25 -8.55
CA MET A 58 4.36 1.43 -7.39
C MET A 58 5.76 0.87 -7.66
N HIS A 59 5.85 -0.26 -8.35
CA HIS A 59 7.14 -0.86 -8.73
C HIS A 59 7.85 -0.05 -9.83
N ASP A 60 7.19 0.14 -10.96
CA ASP A 60 7.80 0.67 -12.19
C ASP A 60 8.14 2.16 -12.08
N GLN A 61 7.37 2.95 -11.31
CA GLN A 61 7.56 4.40 -11.17
C GLN A 61 8.22 4.82 -9.86
N HIS A 62 7.93 4.10 -8.77
CA HIS A 62 8.31 4.51 -7.41
C HIS A 62 9.27 3.52 -6.73
N GLY A 63 9.65 2.43 -7.39
CA GLY A 63 10.61 1.47 -6.86
C GLY A 63 10.12 0.70 -5.63
N TYR A 64 8.81 0.56 -5.44
CA TYR A 64 8.19 -0.21 -4.36
C TYR A 64 7.79 -1.61 -4.83
N ALA A 65 8.32 -2.64 -4.19
CA ALA A 65 7.93 -4.03 -4.46
C ALA A 65 6.83 -4.48 -3.50
N LEU A 66 5.77 -5.12 -4.02
CA LEU A 66 4.72 -5.73 -3.20
C LEU A 66 5.30 -6.88 -2.36
N ILE A 67 5.05 -6.86 -1.06
CA ILE A 67 5.55 -7.89 -0.12
C ILE A 67 4.43 -8.64 0.61
N GLY A 68 3.19 -8.12 0.59
CA GLY A 68 2.07 -8.76 1.27
C GLY A 68 0.72 -8.18 0.90
N VAL A 69 -0.32 -9.00 1.11
CA VAL A 69 -1.72 -8.67 0.92
C VAL A 69 -2.45 -9.00 2.23
N GLY A 70 -3.05 -7.98 2.84
CA GLY A 70 -3.91 -8.10 4.01
C GLY A 70 -5.39 -8.23 3.64
N ALA A 71 -6.25 -8.24 4.66
CA ALA A 71 -7.70 -8.28 4.49
C ALA A 71 -8.24 -7.04 3.74
N SER A 72 -7.61 -5.88 3.93
CA SER A 72 -8.00 -4.61 3.28
C SER A 72 -6.81 -3.75 2.86
N THR A 73 -5.57 -4.27 2.99
CA THR A 73 -4.34 -3.52 2.73
C THR A 73 -3.37 -4.24 1.78
N LEU A 74 -2.56 -3.46 1.06
CA LEU A 74 -1.39 -3.89 0.32
C LEU A 74 -0.14 -3.31 0.99
N ALA A 75 0.85 -4.15 1.26
CA ALA A 75 2.12 -3.73 1.85
C ALA A 75 3.25 -3.81 0.83
N PHE A 76 4.02 -2.74 0.73
CA PHE A 76 5.15 -2.61 -0.18
C PHE A 76 6.44 -2.31 0.58
N HIS A 77 7.57 -2.71 0.01
CA HIS A 77 8.90 -2.37 0.49
C HIS A 77 9.70 -1.66 -0.60
N ARG A 78 10.36 -0.55 -0.24
CA ARG A 78 11.24 0.20 -1.13
C ARG A 78 12.42 -0.66 -1.56
N THR A 79 12.63 -0.77 -2.85
CA THR A 79 13.78 -1.47 -3.40
C THR A 79 15.01 -0.57 -3.35
N ALA A 80 16.19 -1.13 -3.05
CA ALA A 80 17.44 -0.36 -2.95
C ALA A 80 17.87 0.30 -4.28
N ALA A 81 17.22 -0.06 -5.40
CA ALA A 81 17.51 0.45 -6.73
C ALA A 81 16.93 1.85 -6.99
N ALA A 82 16.02 2.35 -6.14
CA ALA A 82 15.37 3.64 -6.36
C ALA A 82 15.12 4.38 -5.03
N SER A 83 15.50 5.66 -5.01
CA SER A 83 14.92 6.62 -4.07
C SER A 83 13.67 7.20 -4.75
N PRO A 84 12.45 6.81 -4.36
CA PRO A 84 11.23 7.40 -4.92
C PRO A 84 11.28 8.92 -4.73
N ASP A 85 10.84 9.66 -5.74
CA ASP A 85 10.45 11.06 -5.55
C ASP A 85 9.16 11.07 -4.72
N PRO A 86 9.19 11.52 -3.46
CA PRO A 86 8.00 11.50 -2.61
C PRO A 86 6.88 12.37 -3.19
N THR A 87 7.21 13.40 -3.97
CA THR A 87 6.21 14.27 -4.61
C THR A 87 5.43 13.51 -5.69
N ALA A 88 6.14 12.80 -6.56
CA ALA A 88 5.53 11.99 -7.61
C ALA A 88 4.72 10.82 -7.02
N LEU A 89 5.22 10.17 -5.97
CA LEU A 89 4.50 9.13 -5.24
C LEU A 89 3.18 9.68 -4.68
N ILE A 90 3.23 10.79 -3.94
CA ILE A 90 2.03 11.38 -3.34
C ILE A 90 1.03 11.81 -4.40
N ALA A 91 1.47 12.35 -5.54
CA ALA A 91 0.56 12.71 -6.63
C ALA A 91 -0.21 11.48 -7.17
N ASP A 92 0.46 10.34 -7.31
CA ASP A 92 -0.19 9.09 -7.73
C ASP A 92 -1.15 8.55 -6.67
N VAL A 93 -0.75 8.59 -5.40
CA VAL A 93 -1.60 8.12 -4.30
C VAL A 93 -2.81 9.05 -4.10
N GLN A 94 -2.65 10.37 -4.28
CA GLN A 94 -3.74 11.33 -4.32
C GLN A 94 -4.76 11.01 -5.42
N HIS A 95 -4.32 10.53 -6.57
CA HIS A 95 -5.24 10.11 -7.64
C HIS A 95 -6.10 8.90 -7.22
N LEU A 96 -5.60 8.03 -6.35
CA LEU A 96 -6.33 6.87 -5.85
C LEU A 96 -7.35 7.22 -4.76
N TYR A 97 -6.99 8.11 -3.82
CA TYR A 97 -7.81 8.41 -2.63
C TYR A 97 -8.55 9.75 -2.68
N GLY A 98 -8.24 10.63 -3.64
CA GLY A 98 -8.81 11.97 -3.73
C GLY A 98 -8.36 12.92 -2.62
N ALA A 99 -9.21 13.89 -2.28
CA ALA A 99 -8.97 14.88 -1.22
C ALA A 99 -7.59 15.56 -1.31
N ALA A 100 -7.22 16.05 -2.51
CA ALA A 100 -5.90 16.61 -2.79
C ALA A 100 -5.47 17.75 -1.85
N ASP A 101 -6.43 18.52 -1.34
CA ASP A 101 -6.19 19.64 -0.42
C ASP A 101 -6.10 19.22 1.05
N SER A 102 -6.17 17.92 1.37
CA SER A 102 -6.06 17.43 2.74
C SER A 102 -4.63 17.63 3.30
N PRO A 103 -4.47 18.22 4.50
CA PRO A 103 -3.17 18.37 5.13
C PRO A 103 -2.53 17.01 5.50
N ALA A 104 -3.33 15.95 5.63
CA ALA A 104 -2.83 14.60 5.92
C ALA A 104 -1.89 14.05 4.83
N TRP A 105 -1.88 14.63 3.62
CA TRP A 105 -0.91 14.25 2.58
C TRP A 105 0.53 14.61 2.94
N ASP A 106 0.76 15.65 3.73
CA ASP A 106 2.09 15.96 4.23
C ASP A 106 2.55 14.88 5.22
N GLU A 107 1.64 14.37 6.06
CA GLU A 107 1.95 13.28 6.99
C GLU A 107 2.23 11.95 6.27
N VAL A 108 1.48 11.63 5.20
CA VAL A 108 1.79 10.48 4.35
C VAL A 108 3.18 10.67 3.72
N ARG A 109 3.50 11.87 3.22
CA ARG A 109 4.80 12.17 2.60
C ARG A 109 5.96 12.00 3.57
N ASP A 110 5.82 12.49 4.80
CA ASP A 110 6.82 12.36 5.85
C ASP A 110 7.01 10.87 6.21
N ALA A 111 5.92 10.15 6.45
CA ALA A 111 5.95 8.73 6.79
C ALA A 111 6.64 7.86 5.72
N VAL A 112 6.30 8.06 4.44
CA VAL A 112 6.93 7.33 3.34
C VAL A 112 8.32 7.84 3.02
N THR A 113 8.77 8.99 3.56
CA THR A 113 10.16 9.43 3.43
C THR A 113 11.04 8.69 4.45
N ASP A 114 10.55 8.60 5.69
CA ASP A 114 11.27 8.01 6.83
C ASP A 114 11.24 6.48 6.85
N SER A 115 10.24 5.86 6.21
CA SER A 115 10.05 4.41 6.18
C SER A 115 10.28 3.82 4.79
N PRO A 116 10.92 2.64 4.67
CA PRO A 116 10.93 1.88 3.42
C PRO A 116 9.58 1.18 3.17
N ILE A 117 8.66 1.20 4.12
CA ILE A 117 7.34 0.56 4.00
C ILE A 117 6.33 1.56 3.48
N LEU A 118 5.53 1.11 2.51
CA LEU A 118 4.32 1.79 2.06
C LEU A 118 3.14 0.84 2.26
N VAL A 119 2.09 1.34 2.90
CA VAL A 119 0.82 0.63 3.08
C VAL A 119 -0.28 1.38 2.33
N LEU A 120 -1.03 0.69 1.50
CA LEU A 120 -2.21 1.21 0.80
C LEU A 120 -3.44 0.38 1.19
N GLY A 121 -4.55 1.04 1.54
CA GLY A 121 -5.85 0.39 1.72
C GLY A 121 -6.57 0.20 0.39
N TYR A 122 -6.98 -1.02 0.06
CA TYR A 122 -7.70 -1.32 -1.20
C TYR A 122 -9.20 -1.56 -0.99
N ALA A 123 -9.66 -1.65 0.25
CA ALA A 123 -11.06 -1.77 0.65
C ALA A 123 -11.38 -0.65 1.66
N GLU A 124 -12.60 -0.08 1.66
CA GLU A 124 -12.93 1.10 2.47
C GLU A 124 -12.79 0.89 3.98
N ASP A 125 -12.96 -0.34 4.45
CA ASP A 125 -12.86 -0.76 5.85
C ASP A 125 -11.43 -0.70 6.41
N PHE A 126 -10.41 -0.47 5.57
CA PHE A 126 -9.02 -0.29 6.03
C PHE A 126 -8.88 0.83 7.06
N VAL A 127 -9.81 1.78 7.08
CA VAL A 127 -9.84 2.88 8.05
C VAL A 127 -9.91 2.40 9.49
N GLU A 128 -10.52 1.24 9.75
CA GLU A 128 -10.62 0.63 11.09
C GLU A 128 -9.27 0.17 11.63
N LEU A 129 -8.27 -0.01 10.76
CA LEU A 129 -6.90 -0.41 11.14
C LEU A 129 -6.04 0.78 11.56
N ALA A 130 -6.51 2.01 11.35
CA ALA A 130 -5.76 3.23 11.64
C ALA A 130 -6.11 3.85 13.00
N ASP A 131 -7.16 3.37 13.66
CA ASP A 131 -7.57 3.81 15.01
C ASP A 131 -6.61 3.28 16.09
#